data_AF-A0A7J6WQP0-F1
#
_entry.id   AF-A0A7J6WQP0-F1
#
_cell.length_a   1.000
_cell.length_b   1.000
_cell.length_c   1.000
_cell.angle_alpha   90.00
_cell.angle_beta   90.00
_cell.angle_gamma   90.00
#
_symmetry.space_group_name_H-M   'P 1'
#
loop_
_entity.id
_entity.type
_entity.pdbx_description
1 polymer ?
#
loop_
_entity_poly.entity_id
_entity_poly.type
_entity_poly.pdbx_seq_one_letter_code
_entity_poly.pdbx_strand_id
1 'polypeptide(L)'
;MANTSGLEFESMDSDRAVDDGSSNGFDTVEECDDTSGNEKTAGPPTEGLAVTVIPSEPYVGMEFKSADDAREYYDAYGRRNGFTIRVNRKRRSRVDREVIGFDYVCSKEGFRRKRQRVEKARAKQTRVGCKAILVIAYRRDMEKWVVTNFLREHNHELMVPSEVPVRSDKGQLNEDEKDRRIRELTTKLYNERQRFQRQCAAYEERCAAYKIQIGKILKDIEVHNDHLTTKVDNVVQSIKELEDEDSQWRKDT
;
A
#
# COMPACT_ATOMS: atom_id res chain seq x y z
N MET A 1 16.18 -47.02 -10.34
CA MET A 1 15.14 -47.01 -9.28
C MET A 1 15.42 -45.79 -8.42
N ALA A 2 14.62 -44.73 -8.26
CA ALA A 2 13.35 -44.20 -8.78
C ALA A 2 13.57 -42.65 -8.81
N ASN A 3 13.42 -41.91 -9.90
CA ASN A 3 12.26 -41.41 -10.64
C ASN A 3 11.27 -40.49 -9.89
N THR A 4 10.98 -39.36 -10.56
CA THR A 4 9.81 -38.44 -10.48
C THR A 4 9.90 -37.30 -9.42
N SER A 5 10.02 -36.04 -9.85
CA SER A 5 8.95 -35.02 -10.07
C SER A 5 8.58 -34.27 -8.77
N GLY A 6 8.26 -32.97 -8.74
CA GLY A 6 7.94 -32.03 -9.79
C GLY A 6 8.11 -30.58 -9.34
N LEU A 7 8.03 -29.72 -10.34
CA LEU A 7 7.93 -28.26 -10.23
C LEU A 7 6.48 -27.92 -9.90
N GLU A 8 6.25 -27.12 -8.86
CA GLU A 8 4.95 -26.46 -8.64
C GLU A 8 5.13 -24.95 -8.83
N PHE A 9 4.54 -24.52 -9.94
CA PHE A 9 4.20 -23.14 -10.31
C PHE A 9 2.69 -23.01 -10.04
N GLU A 10 2.28 -22.10 -9.17
CA GLU A 10 0.89 -21.67 -9.00
C GLU A 10 0.91 -20.14 -8.89
N SER A 11 0.66 -19.38 -9.97
CA SER A 11 -0.63 -18.98 -10.57
C SER A 11 -1.48 -18.01 -9.72
N MET A 12 -1.68 -16.83 -10.31
CA MET A 12 -2.55 -15.74 -9.87
C MET A 12 -4.03 -16.08 -10.11
N ASP A 13 -4.88 -15.80 -9.12
CA ASP A 13 -6.33 -15.50 -9.28
C ASP A 13 -6.66 -14.47 -8.18
N SER A 14 -7.10 -13.23 -8.41
CA SER A 14 -8.23 -12.67 -9.19
C SER A 14 -9.61 -13.17 -8.75
N ASP A 15 -10.12 -12.62 -7.65
CA ASP A 15 -11.57 -12.57 -7.41
C ASP A 15 -12.05 -11.17 -7.08
N ARG A 16 -12.73 -10.59 -8.08
CA ARG A 16 -13.60 -9.42 -8.00
C ARG A 16 -15.00 -9.91 -7.59
N ALA A 17 -15.44 -9.58 -6.40
CA ALA A 17 -16.86 -9.59 -6.07
C ALA A 17 -17.44 -8.20 -6.36
N VAL A 18 -18.25 -8.14 -7.41
CA VAL A 18 -19.24 -7.10 -7.68
C VAL A 18 -20.43 -7.33 -6.74
N ASP A 19 -20.96 -6.27 -6.14
CA ASP A 19 -22.33 -6.28 -5.62
C ASP A 19 -22.99 -4.97 -6.01
N ASP A 20 -24.21 -5.15 -6.49
CA ASP A 20 -25.06 -4.31 -7.30
C ASP A 20 -26.20 -3.75 -6.42
N GLY A 21 -26.82 -2.66 -6.89
CA GLY A 21 -28.25 -2.51 -6.65
C GLY A 21 -28.73 -1.32 -5.81
N SER A 22 -29.55 -0.52 -6.49
CA SER A 22 -30.67 0.31 -6.02
C SER A 22 -30.36 1.73 -5.55
N SER A 23 -30.60 2.77 -6.36
CA SER A 23 -31.84 3.24 -7.03
C SER A 23 -32.85 3.90 -6.09
N ASN A 24 -33.14 5.17 -6.42
CA ASN A 24 -34.32 6.02 -6.20
C ASN A 24 -33.79 7.43 -5.86
N GLY A 25 -33.95 8.49 -6.66
CA GLY A 25 -35.02 8.82 -7.59
C GLY A 25 -35.77 10.04 -7.02
N PHE A 26 -35.91 11.10 -7.83
CA PHE A 26 -36.92 12.17 -7.69
C PHE A 26 -36.64 13.19 -6.54
N ASP A 27 -36.72 14.52 -6.66
CA ASP A 27 -37.04 15.45 -7.75
C ASP A 27 -36.64 16.88 -7.33
N THR A 28 -36.36 17.71 -8.33
CA THR A 28 -36.90 19.06 -8.56
C THR A 28 -36.73 20.14 -7.48
N VAL A 29 -35.83 21.05 -7.85
CA VAL A 29 -35.83 22.51 -7.72
C VAL A 29 -37.07 23.17 -7.11
N GLU A 30 -36.86 24.09 -6.17
CA GLU A 30 -37.45 25.43 -6.26
C GLU A 30 -36.49 26.47 -5.67
N GLU A 31 -36.43 27.57 -6.41
CA GLU A 31 -35.65 28.78 -6.27
C GLU A 31 -36.63 29.90 -5.90
N CYS A 32 -36.25 30.75 -4.94
CA CYS A 32 -36.57 32.20 -4.94
C CYS A 32 -35.81 32.81 -3.76
N ASP A 33 -34.80 33.64 -3.99
CA ASP A 33 -34.82 35.00 -4.55
C ASP A 33 -35.12 36.08 -3.50
N ASP A 34 -34.33 37.13 -3.66
CA ASP A 34 -33.96 38.27 -2.85
C ASP A 34 -35.11 39.08 -2.20
N THR A 35 -34.83 39.80 -1.11
CA THR A 35 -34.50 41.24 -1.19
C THR A 35 -34.46 41.98 0.16
N SER A 36 -33.54 42.96 0.20
CA SER A 36 -33.55 44.22 0.97
C SER A 36 -33.28 44.12 2.47
N GLY A 37 -32.40 44.91 3.09
CA GLY A 37 -31.98 46.28 2.79
C GLY A 37 -32.21 47.11 4.06
N ASN A 38 -31.21 47.19 4.93
CA ASN A 38 -30.45 48.40 5.27
C ASN A 38 -30.99 49.14 6.50
N GLU A 39 -30.14 49.35 7.52
CA GLU A 39 -29.97 50.68 8.13
C GLU A 39 -28.78 50.72 9.10
N LYS A 40 -28.08 51.86 9.04
CA LYS A 40 -26.85 52.18 9.75
C LYS A 40 -27.18 52.92 11.04
N THR A 41 -26.48 52.60 12.12
CA THR A 41 -26.18 53.58 13.18
C THR A 41 -24.90 53.21 13.90
N ALA A 42 -24.07 54.23 14.15
CA ALA A 42 -22.70 54.13 14.63
C ALA A 42 -22.55 54.49 16.11
N GLY A 43 -21.60 53.82 16.78
CA GLY A 43 -20.90 54.25 18.00
C GLY A 43 -20.98 53.25 19.16
N PRO A 44 -20.04 53.24 20.12
CA PRO A 44 -18.59 53.49 20.11
C PRO A 44 -17.80 52.24 20.62
N PRO A 45 -16.44 52.25 20.71
CA PRO A 45 -15.65 51.02 20.86
C PRO A 45 -15.55 50.58 22.33
N THR A 46 -15.98 49.35 22.61
CA THR A 46 -15.77 48.67 23.90
C THR A 46 -14.85 47.48 23.72
N GLU A 47 -13.72 47.57 24.43
CA GLU A 47 -12.68 46.56 24.55
C GLU A 47 -13.23 45.29 25.23
N GLY A 48 -12.78 44.12 24.75
CA GLY A 48 -12.54 42.96 25.60
C GLY A 48 -13.71 42.02 25.89
N LEU A 49 -14.15 41.25 24.89
CA LEU A 49 -14.57 39.86 25.10
C LEU A 49 -14.07 39.04 23.91
N ALA A 50 -13.09 38.16 24.14
CA ALA A 50 -12.76 37.11 23.19
C ALA A 50 -14.01 36.24 23.03
N VAL A 51 -14.74 36.47 21.93
CA VAL A 51 -15.77 35.54 21.47
C VAL A 51 -15.04 34.22 21.27
N THR A 52 -15.20 33.30 22.21
CA THR A 52 -14.97 31.89 21.93
C THR A 52 -15.92 31.58 20.79
N VAL A 53 -15.41 31.60 19.56
CA VAL A 53 -16.15 31.17 18.38
C VAL A 53 -16.56 29.76 18.71
N ILE A 54 -17.79 29.56 19.15
CA ILE A 54 -18.38 28.25 19.41
C ILE A 54 -18.25 27.55 18.06
N PRO A 55 -17.38 26.54 17.89
CA PRO A 55 -17.29 25.91 16.58
C PRO A 55 -18.67 25.34 16.27
N SER A 56 -19.21 25.74 15.13
CA SER A 56 -20.54 25.37 14.66
C SER A 56 -20.72 23.85 14.65
N GLU A 57 -21.96 23.39 14.57
CA GLU A 57 -22.19 21.97 14.30
C GLU A 57 -21.61 21.60 12.92
N PRO A 58 -20.89 20.46 12.77
CA PRO A 58 -20.46 20.00 11.46
C PRO A 58 -21.67 19.81 10.55
N TYR A 59 -21.53 20.17 9.27
CA TYR A 59 -22.56 19.96 8.26
C TYR A 59 -21.95 19.43 6.97
N VAL A 60 -22.76 18.74 6.17
CA VAL A 60 -22.35 18.23 4.86
C VAL A 60 -22.08 19.41 3.93
N GLY A 61 -20.93 19.42 3.27
CA GLY A 61 -20.46 20.53 2.44
C GLY A 61 -19.46 21.47 3.12
N MET A 62 -19.23 21.34 4.43
CA MET A 62 -18.20 22.12 5.12
C MET A 62 -16.81 21.83 4.56
N GLU A 63 -16.01 22.88 4.34
CA GLU A 63 -14.71 22.81 3.68
C GLU A 63 -13.54 23.05 4.64
N PHE A 64 -12.42 22.38 4.41
CA PHE A 64 -11.17 22.49 5.15
C PHE A 64 -9.97 22.58 4.21
N LYS A 65 -8.91 23.27 4.64
CA LYS A 65 -7.66 23.40 3.87
C LYS A 65 -6.84 22.11 3.95
N SER A 66 -6.80 21.48 5.12
CA SER A 66 -6.09 20.22 5.33
C SER A 66 -6.98 19.14 5.99
N ALA A 67 -6.58 17.88 5.84
CA ALA A 67 -7.23 16.77 6.56
C ALA A 67 -6.98 16.84 8.08
N ASP A 68 -5.89 17.45 8.51
CA ASP A 68 -5.57 17.63 9.92
C ASP A 68 -6.45 18.72 10.53
N ASP A 69 -6.75 19.81 9.80
CA ASP A 69 -7.71 20.85 10.22
C ASP A 69 -9.09 20.25 10.46
N ALA A 70 -9.56 19.41 9.53
CA ALA A 70 -10.85 18.73 9.65
C ALA A 70 -10.89 17.77 10.86
N ARG A 71 -9.77 17.10 11.13
CA ARG A 71 -9.62 16.21 12.29
C ARG A 71 -9.67 17.00 13.59
N GLU A 72 -8.94 18.11 13.68
CA GLU A 72 -8.88 18.96 14.87
C GLU A 72 -10.24 19.58 15.17
N TYR A 73 -10.93 20.09 14.13
CA TYR A 73 -12.28 20.60 14.24
C TYR A 73 -13.25 19.55 14.82
N TYR A 74 -13.23 18.33 14.28
CA TYR A 74 -14.12 17.27 14.76
C TYR A 74 -13.73 16.73 16.14
N ASP A 75 -12.44 16.73 16.50
CA ASP A 75 -11.98 16.39 17.86
C ASP A 75 -12.48 17.43 18.87
N ALA A 76 -12.38 18.73 18.54
CA ALA A 76 -12.90 19.81 19.36
C ALA A 76 -14.43 19.76 19.51
N TYR A 77 -15.16 19.44 18.42
CA TYR A 77 -16.59 19.18 18.47
C TYR A 77 -16.91 17.97 19.37
N GLY A 78 -16.20 16.86 19.19
CA GLY A 78 -16.38 15.66 20.01
C GLY A 78 -16.16 15.93 21.49
N ARG A 79 -15.08 16.64 21.86
CA ARG A 79 -14.77 16.99 23.26
C ARG A 79 -15.88 17.82 23.90
N ARG A 80 -16.39 18.83 23.20
CA ARG A 80 -17.52 19.64 23.69
C ARG A 80 -18.82 18.84 23.83
N ASN A 81 -19.00 17.82 23.01
CA ASN A 81 -20.14 16.92 23.07
C ASN A 81 -19.88 15.64 23.86
N GLY A 82 -18.79 15.55 24.64
CA GLY A 82 -18.61 14.42 25.54
C GLY A 82 -18.12 13.12 24.90
N PHE A 83 -17.50 13.16 23.73
CA PHE A 83 -16.93 11.96 23.10
C PHE A 83 -15.54 12.19 22.50
N THR A 84 -14.80 11.10 22.31
CA THR A 84 -13.51 11.12 21.60
C THR A 84 -13.66 10.48 20.24
N ILE A 85 -12.91 11.00 19.26
CA ILE A 85 -12.94 10.50 17.89
C ILE A 85 -11.78 9.52 17.62
N ARG A 86 -11.91 8.70 16.58
CA ARG A 86 -10.83 7.88 16.03
C ARG A 86 -10.95 7.81 14.51
N VAL A 87 -9.83 7.58 13.83
CA VAL A 87 -9.84 7.28 12.40
C VAL A 87 -10.29 5.83 12.21
N ASN A 88 -11.38 5.61 11.46
CA ASN A 88 -11.88 4.29 11.13
C ASN A 88 -11.28 3.75 9.84
N ARG A 89 -11.33 4.56 8.78
CA ARG A 89 -10.87 4.22 7.44
C ARG A 89 -10.13 5.40 6.83
N LYS A 90 -9.05 5.10 6.09
CA LYS A 90 -8.36 6.04 5.21
C LYS A 90 -8.60 5.57 3.78
N ARG A 91 -9.21 6.40 2.92
CA ARG A 91 -9.42 6.11 1.51
C ARG A 91 -8.24 6.64 0.70
N ARG A 92 -7.78 5.85 -0.28
CA ARG A 92 -6.70 6.24 -1.20
C ARG A 92 -7.16 6.16 -2.64
N SER A 93 -6.65 7.06 -3.47
CA SER A 93 -6.83 7.02 -4.92
C SER A 93 -6.28 5.70 -5.48
N ARG A 94 -6.98 5.12 -6.44
CA ARG A 94 -6.52 3.91 -7.14
C ARG A 94 -5.41 4.22 -8.16
N VAL A 95 -5.35 5.46 -8.62
CA VAL A 95 -4.39 5.92 -9.64
C VAL A 95 -3.10 6.36 -8.95
N ASP A 96 -3.19 7.39 -8.10
CA ASP A 96 -2.00 8.07 -7.54
C ASP A 96 -1.58 7.53 -6.16
N ARG A 97 -2.38 6.64 -5.56
CA ARG A 97 -2.23 6.16 -4.17
C ARG A 97 -2.26 7.24 -3.07
N GLU A 98 -2.55 8.49 -3.44
CA GLU A 98 -2.76 9.60 -2.52
C GLU A 98 -3.98 9.40 -1.62
N VAL A 99 -3.98 10.02 -0.44
CA VAL A 99 -5.11 9.94 0.49
C VAL A 99 -6.21 10.90 0.05
N ILE A 100 -7.40 10.36 -0.23
CA ILE A 100 -8.54 11.11 -0.77
C ILE A 100 -9.73 11.19 0.19
N GLY A 101 -9.64 10.56 1.37
CA GLY A 101 -10.77 10.55 2.30
C GLY A 101 -10.47 9.96 3.66
N PHE A 102 -11.21 10.40 4.67
CA PHE A 102 -11.15 9.90 6.04
C PHE A 102 -12.54 9.67 6.61
N ASP A 103 -12.69 8.60 7.37
CA ASP A 103 -13.85 8.35 8.24
C ASP A 103 -13.43 8.58 9.69
N TYR A 104 -13.95 9.63 10.33
CA TYR A 104 -13.78 9.86 11.77
C TYR A 104 -15.02 9.37 12.51
N VAL A 105 -14.84 8.43 13.43
CA VAL A 105 -15.93 7.81 14.18
C VAL A 105 -15.77 8.02 15.68
N CYS A 106 -16.87 7.89 16.42
CA CYS A 106 -16.80 7.83 17.88
C CYS A 106 -15.90 6.68 18.36
N SER A 107 -15.20 6.85 19.49
CA SER A 107 -14.38 5.80 20.09
C SER A 107 -15.16 4.53 20.45
N LYS A 108 -16.47 4.67 20.75
CA LYS A 108 -17.39 3.56 21.02
C LYS A 108 -18.06 2.98 19.75
N GLU A 109 -17.65 3.39 18.54
CA GLU A 109 -18.18 2.89 17.25
C GLU A 109 -17.90 1.40 17.01
N GLY A 110 -18.89 0.71 16.43
CA GLY A 110 -18.82 -0.68 15.98
C GLY A 110 -18.84 -1.71 17.10
N PHE A 111 -18.59 -2.96 16.75
CA PHE A 111 -18.42 -4.07 17.69
C PHE A 111 -17.06 -4.74 17.46
N ARG A 112 -16.36 -5.13 18.52
CA ARG A 112 -15.14 -5.93 18.35
C ARG A 112 -15.52 -7.30 17.81
N ARG A 113 -14.90 -7.72 16.70
CA ARG A 113 -14.98 -9.10 16.24
C ARG A 113 -14.44 -10.02 17.34
N LYS A 114 -15.22 -11.03 17.74
CA LYS A 114 -14.75 -12.07 18.67
C LYS A 114 -13.61 -12.82 17.98
N ARG A 115 -12.35 -12.51 18.31
CA ARG A 115 -11.23 -13.36 17.91
C ARG A 115 -11.26 -14.59 18.81
N GLN A 116 -11.40 -15.76 18.21
CA GLN A 116 -11.28 -17.05 18.87
C GLN A 116 -9.79 -17.28 19.21
N ARG A 117 -9.26 -16.65 20.26
CA ARG A 117 -8.09 -17.19 21.00
C ARG A 117 -7.71 -16.39 22.25
N VAL A 118 -7.60 -17.18 23.32
CA VAL A 118 -6.81 -17.07 24.55
C VAL A 118 -7.12 -15.91 25.49
N GLU A 119 -7.46 -16.32 26.70
CA GLU A 119 -7.59 -15.58 27.96
C GLU A 119 -6.38 -14.67 28.25
N LYS A 120 -6.29 -13.54 27.57
CA LYS A 120 -5.55 -12.38 28.08
C LYS A 120 -6.58 -11.33 28.44
N ALA A 121 -6.71 -11.14 29.77
CA ALA A 121 -7.46 -10.12 30.50
C ALA A 121 -8.64 -9.52 29.72
N ARG A 122 -9.88 -9.88 30.10
CA ARG A 122 -11.14 -9.32 29.58
C ARG A 122 -11.03 -7.80 29.39
N ALA A 123 -10.56 -7.37 28.22
CA ALA A 123 -10.48 -5.96 27.91
C ALA A 123 -11.92 -5.49 27.91
N LYS A 124 -12.27 -4.59 28.84
CA LYS A 124 -13.64 -4.08 28.99
C LYS A 124 -14.20 -3.75 27.61
N GLN A 125 -15.43 -4.19 27.33
CA GLN A 125 -16.06 -3.95 26.05
C GLN A 125 -16.26 -2.44 25.89
N THR A 126 -15.38 -1.79 25.13
CA THR A 126 -15.38 -0.33 24.97
C THR A 126 -16.24 0.15 23.80
N ARG A 127 -16.66 -0.75 22.91
CA ARG A 127 -17.47 -0.42 21.72
C ARG A 127 -18.89 -0.95 21.87
N VAL A 128 -19.86 -0.06 21.67
CA VAL A 128 -21.30 -0.28 21.90
C VAL A 128 -22.10 -0.20 20.60
N GLY A 129 -21.42 -0.19 19.45
CA GLY A 129 -22.09 -0.06 18.15
C GLY A 129 -22.49 1.37 17.80
N CYS A 130 -21.81 2.38 18.35
CA CYS A 130 -22.09 3.78 18.03
C CYS A 130 -22.00 4.04 16.52
N LYS A 131 -22.93 4.82 15.98
CA LYS A 131 -23.02 5.13 14.54
C LYS A 131 -22.52 6.54 14.20
N ALA A 132 -22.18 7.35 15.20
CA ALA A 132 -21.67 8.70 14.99
C ALA A 132 -20.39 8.70 14.14
N ILE A 133 -20.43 9.41 13.01
CA ILE A 133 -19.38 9.44 12.00
C ILE A 133 -19.34 10.80 11.31
N LEU A 134 -18.14 11.27 11.01
CA LEU A 134 -17.87 12.36 10.08
C LEU A 134 -16.99 11.81 8.96
N VAL A 135 -17.44 11.94 7.72
CA VAL A 135 -16.70 11.53 6.52
C VAL A 135 -16.26 12.76 5.76
N ILE A 136 -14.97 12.82 5.44
CA ILE A 136 -14.42 13.85 4.55
C ILE A 136 -13.85 13.21 3.29
N ALA A 137 -13.93 13.94 2.18
CA ALA A 137 -13.31 13.59 0.91
C ALA A 137 -12.57 14.79 0.33
N TYR A 138 -11.45 14.53 -0.34
CA TYR A 138 -10.70 15.55 -1.04
C TYR A 138 -11.33 15.80 -2.42
N ARG A 139 -11.74 17.05 -2.68
CA ARG A 139 -12.22 17.49 -3.99
C ARG A 139 -11.07 18.12 -4.76
N ARG A 140 -10.68 17.48 -5.86
CA ARG A 140 -9.58 17.94 -6.72
C ARG A 140 -9.92 19.27 -7.41
N ASP A 141 -11.18 19.48 -7.77
CA ASP A 141 -11.63 20.68 -8.50
C ASP A 141 -11.46 21.98 -7.69
N MET A 142 -11.56 21.88 -6.37
CA MET A 142 -11.48 23.02 -5.44
C MET A 142 -10.23 22.97 -4.55
N GLU A 143 -9.39 21.94 -4.72
CA GLU A 143 -8.22 21.63 -3.88
C GLU A 143 -8.51 21.63 -2.35
N LYS A 144 -9.72 21.23 -1.95
CA LYS A 144 -10.19 21.30 -0.56
C LYS A 144 -10.73 19.99 -0.04
N TRP A 145 -10.70 19.83 1.28
CA TRP A 145 -11.33 18.73 1.98
C TRP A 145 -12.76 19.09 2.34
N VAL A 146 -13.72 18.28 1.92
CA VAL A 146 -15.15 18.56 2.11
C VAL A 146 -15.81 17.45 2.93
N VAL A 147 -16.66 17.83 3.89
CA VAL A 147 -17.51 16.88 4.62
C VAL A 147 -18.56 16.31 3.66
N THR A 148 -18.53 15.01 3.44
CA THR A 148 -19.49 14.32 2.57
C THR A 148 -20.60 13.61 3.34
N ASN A 149 -20.37 13.25 4.60
CA ASN A 149 -21.37 12.62 5.45
C ASN A 149 -21.13 13.00 6.91
N PHE A 150 -22.20 13.29 7.64
CA PHE A 150 -22.16 13.57 9.05
C PHE A 150 -23.36 12.93 9.75
N LEU A 151 -23.10 12.03 10.69
CA LEU A 151 -24.10 11.47 11.60
C LEU A 151 -23.74 11.85 13.03
N ARG A 152 -24.61 12.64 13.65
CA ARG A 152 -24.48 13.06 15.06
C ARG A 152 -24.92 11.99 16.05
N GLU A 153 -25.81 11.09 15.67
CA GLU A 153 -26.50 10.22 16.63
C GLU A 153 -25.58 9.23 17.36
N HIS A 154 -25.65 9.26 18.69
CA HIS A 154 -24.97 8.32 19.58
C HIS A 154 -25.99 7.37 20.20
N ASN A 155 -25.64 6.08 20.27
CA ASN A 155 -26.45 5.06 20.94
C ASN A 155 -25.99 4.79 22.39
N HIS A 156 -25.27 5.74 22.98
CA HIS A 156 -24.73 5.65 24.32
C HIS A 156 -24.68 7.02 24.97
N GLU A 157 -24.66 7.04 26.29
CA GLU A 157 -24.45 8.27 27.05
C GLU A 157 -23.08 8.88 26.75
N LEU A 158 -23.10 10.20 26.57
CA LEU A 158 -21.94 11.04 26.32
C LEU A 158 -21.32 11.44 27.66
N MET A 159 -19.99 11.58 27.70
CA MET A 159 -19.29 12.01 28.91
C MET A 159 -19.57 13.48 29.18
N VAL A 160 -19.35 13.92 30.41
CA VAL A 160 -19.28 15.36 30.69
C VAL A 160 -18.06 15.92 29.93
N PRO A 161 -18.16 17.07 29.25
CA PRO A 161 -17.04 17.63 28.46
C PRO A 161 -15.74 17.78 29.26
N SER A 162 -15.85 18.08 30.56
CA SER A 162 -14.70 18.19 31.49
C SER A 162 -14.00 16.85 31.78
N GLU A 163 -14.65 15.72 31.52
CA GLU A 163 -14.13 14.38 31.78
C GLU A 163 -13.61 13.68 30.52
N VAL A 164 -13.75 14.32 29.34
CA VAL A 164 -13.29 13.74 28.09
C VAL A 164 -11.75 13.62 28.13
N PRO A 165 -11.17 12.41 28.02
CA PRO A 165 -9.73 12.24 28.09
C PRO A 165 -9.04 12.99 26.95
N VAL A 166 -8.08 13.85 27.30
CA VAL A 166 -7.22 14.49 26.30
C VAL A 166 -6.36 13.40 25.67
N ARG A 167 -6.60 13.12 24.39
CA ARG A 167 -5.68 12.30 23.61
C ARG A 167 -4.46 13.15 23.31
N SER A 168 -3.43 13.06 24.14
CA SER A 168 -2.11 13.50 23.74
C SER A 168 -1.76 12.75 22.45
N ASP A 169 -1.31 13.46 21.43
CA ASP A 169 -0.83 12.87 20.19
C ASP A 169 0.50 12.14 20.44
N LYS A 170 0.46 11.04 21.21
CA LYS A 170 1.63 10.25 21.61
C LYS A 170 2.28 9.52 20.43
N GLY A 171 1.97 9.91 19.19
CA GLY A 171 2.47 9.33 17.95
C GLY A 171 3.14 10.33 17.01
N GLN A 172 3.07 11.65 17.26
CA GLN A 172 3.92 12.60 16.56
C GLN A 172 5.28 12.62 17.26
N LEU A 173 6.18 11.75 16.80
CA LEU A 173 7.61 12.00 17.01
C LEU A 173 7.90 13.42 16.52
N ASN A 174 8.70 14.18 17.27
CA ASN A 174 9.21 15.48 16.82
C ASN A 174 9.77 15.33 15.39
N GLU A 175 9.64 16.35 14.54
CA GLU A 175 10.11 16.31 13.15
C GLU A 175 11.58 15.85 13.09
N ASP A 176 12.41 16.32 14.02
CA ASP A 176 13.81 15.90 14.17
C ASP A 176 14.00 14.40 14.39
N GLU A 177 13.09 13.77 15.14
CA GLU A 177 13.14 12.35 15.47
C GLU A 177 12.66 11.49 14.29
N LYS A 178 11.68 12.00 13.51
CA LYS A 178 11.32 11.39 12.23
C LYS A 178 12.50 11.46 11.25
N ASP A 179 13.18 12.61 11.17
CA ASP A 179 14.34 12.80 10.30
C ASP A 179 15.54 11.95 10.72
N ARG A 180 15.76 11.79 12.03
CA ARG A 180 16.75 10.84 12.55
C ARG A 180 16.42 9.42 12.10
N ARG A 181 15.16 9.01 12.21
CA ARG A 181 14.72 7.68 11.80
C ARG A 181 14.81 7.47 10.29
N ILE A 182 14.47 8.47 9.50
CA ILE A 182 14.61 8.44 8.04
C ILE A 182 16.08 8.24 7.66
N ARG A 183 17.00 9.03 8.23
CA ARG A 183 18.44 8.87 7.99
C ARG A 183 18.93 7.48 8.39
N GLU A 184 18.55 7.01 9.57
CA GLU A 184 18.93 5.67 10.05
C GLU A 184 18.47 4.56 9.09
N LEU A 185 17.20 4.59 8.68
CA LEU A 185 16.64 3.60 7.75
C LEU A 185 17.28 3.70 6.36
N THR A 186 17.55 4.92 5.88
CA THR A 186 18.21 5.14 4.60
C THR A 186 19.61 4.53 4.60
N THR A 187 20.38 4.72 5.67
CA THR A 187 21.71 4.10 5.83
C THR A 187 21.61 2.57 5.89
N LYS A 188 20.63 2.01 6.59
CA LYS A 188 20.42 0.54 6.63
C LYS A 188 20.11 -0.02 5.25
N LEU A 189 19.17 0.59 4.53
CA LEU A 189 18.82 0.18 3.17
C LEU A 189 20.01 0.30 2.22
N TYR A 190 20.78 1.38 2.32
CA TYR A 190 21.99 1.56 1.52
C TYR A 190 23.01 0.46 1.81
N ASN A 191 23.26 0.16 3.09
CA ASN A 191 24.19 -0.88 3.51
C ASN A 191 23.73 -2.29 3.07
N GLU A 192 22.45 -2.61 3.20
CA GLU A 192 21.87 -3.87 2.74
C GLU A 192 21.97 -4.00 1.22
N ARG A 193 21.64 -2.95 0.47
CA ARG A 193 21.80 -2.91 -0.99
C ARG A 193 23.26 -3.14 -1.39
N GLN A 194 24.20 -2.45 -0.73
CA GLN A 194 25.62 -2.61 -1.03
C GLN A 194 26.12 -4.02 -0.69
N ARG A 195 25.62 -4.64 0.39
CA ARG A 195 25.91 -6.04 0.74
C ARG A 195 25.42 -7.00 -0.35
N PHE A 196 24.17 -6.84 -0.79
CA PHE A 196 23.62 -7.65 -1.86
C PHE A 196 24.42 -7.47 -3.17
N GLN A 197 24.77 -6.23 -3.51
CA GLN A 197 25.56 -5.94 -4.71
C GLN A 197 26.95 -6.59 -4.67
N ARG A 198 27.63 -6.61 -3.51
CA ARG A 198 28.89 -7.34 -3.33
C ARG A 198 28.71 -8.85 -3.48
N GLN A 199 27.61 -9.40 -2.98
CA GLN A 199 27.29 -10.83 -3.14
C GLN A 199 27.04 -11.18 -4.62
N CYS A 200 26.28 -10.35 -5.35
CA CYS A 200 26.06 -10.53 -6.78
C CYS A 200 27.37 -10.46 -7.56
N ALA A 201 28.21 -9.46 -7.32
CA ALA A 201 29.50 -9.33 -8.01
C ALA A 201 30.42 -10.54 -7.77
N ALA A 202 30.51 -11.02 -6.53
CA ALA A 202 31.30 -12.22 -6.21
C ALA A 202 30.72 -13.49 -6.87
N TYR A 203 29.40 -13.59 -7.00
CA TYR A 203 28.75 -14.70 -7.69
C TYR A 203 29.02 -14.66 -9.20
N GLU A 204 28.91 -13.49 -9.81
CA GLU A 204 29.21 -13.27 -11.24
C GLU A 204 30.66 -13.64 -11.57
N GLU A 205 31.62 -13.23 -10.73
CA GLU A 205 33.03 -13.59 -10.87
C GLU A 205 33.24 -15.11 -10.83
N ARG A 206 32.57 -15.79 -9.88
CA ARG A 206 32.64 -17.26 -9.76
C ARG A 206 32.02 -17.95 -10.98
N CYS A 207 30.88 -17.48 -11.46
CA CYS A 207 30.24 -18.00 -12.68
C CYS A 207 31.11 -17.80 -13.92
N ALA A 208 31.78 -16.64 -14.04
CA ALA A 208 32.72 -16.38 -15.13
C ALA A 208 33.89 -17.38 -15.11
N ALA A 209 34.47 -17.64 -13.93
CA ALA A 209 35.53 -18.64 -13.78
C ALA A 209 35.08 -20.05 -14.18
N TYR A 210 33.89 -20.49 -13.76
CA TYR A 210 33.35 -21.78 -14.16
C TYR A 210 33.08 -21.85 -15.66
N LYS A 211 32.55 -20.78 -16.26
CA LYS A 211 32.33 -20.71 -17.70
C LYS A 211 33.63 -20.86 -18.49
N ILE A 212 34.71 -20.23 -18.02
CA ILE A 212 36.05 -20.38 -18.61
C ILE A 212 36.55 -21.82 -18.48
N GLN A 213 36.39 -22.45 -17.31
CA GLN A 213 36.81 -23.85 -17.10
C GLN A 213 36.07 -24.83 -18.00
N ILE A 214 34.74 -24.73 -18.06
CA ILE A 214 33.92 -25.57 -18.94
C ILE A 214 34.31 -25.35 -20.40
N GLY A 215 34.52 -24.09 -20.80
CA GLY A 215 34.98 -23.76 -22.16
C GLY A 215 36.29 -24.45 -22.54
N LYS A 216 37.26 -24.55 -21.61
CA LYS A 216 38.52 -25.28 -21.85
C LYS A 216 38.27 -26.78 -22.07
N ILE A 217 37.47 -27.41 -21.21
CA ILE A 217 37.17 -28.85 -21.33
C ILE A 217 36.45 -29.15 -22.65
N LEU A 218 35.48 -28.32 -23.03
CA LEU A 218 34.78 -28.47 -24.30
C LEU A 218 35.73 -28.34 -25.50
N LYS A 219 36.70 -27.42 -25.43
CA LYS A 219 37.74 -27.25 -26.45
C LYS A 219 38.62 -28.50 -26.56
N ASP A 220 39.04 -29.06 -25.44
CA ASP A 220 39.87 -30.27 -25.41
C ASP A 220 39.11 -31.47 -26.00
N ILE A 221 37.80 -31.59 -25.72
CA ILE A 221 36.94 -32.63 -26.30
C ILE A 221 36.81 -32.44 -27.81
N GLU A 222 36.61 -31.22 -28.28
CA GLU A 222 36.50 -30.89 -29.71
C GLU A 222 37.78 -31.30 -30.46
N VAL A 223 38.94 -30.89 -29.96
CA VAL A 223 40.25 -31.26 -30.54
C VAL A 223 40.47 -32.77 -30.54
N HIS A 224 40.10 -33.44 -29.44
CA HIS A 224 40.22 -34.90 -29.37
C HIS A 224 39.31 -35.60 -30.38
N ASN A 225 38.08 -35.10 -30.56
CA ASN A 225 37.13 -35.63 -31.52
C ASN A 225 37.65 -35.47 -32.95
N ASP A 226 38.16 -34.29 -33.33
CA ASP A 226 38.73 -34.05 -34.66
C ASP A 226 39.93 -34.98 -34.96
N HIS A 227 40.78 -35.22 -33.95
CA HIS A 227 41.89 -36.15 -34.06
C HIS A 227 41.44 -37.60 -34.25
N LEU A 228 40.39 -38.01 -33.54
CA LEU A 228 39.80 -39.33 -33.70
C LEU A 228 39.15 -39.49 -35.08
N THR A 229 38.39 -38.50 -35.54
CA THR A 229 37.79 -38.48 -36.88
C THR A 229 38.86 -38.64 -37.95
N THR A 230 39.94 -37.87 -37.86
CA THR A 230 41.07 -37.96 -38.81
C THR A 230 41.70 -39.36 -38.81
N LYS A 231 41.89 -39.98 -37.64
CA LYS A 231 42.42 -41.35 -37.55
C LYS A 231 41.47 -42.39 -38.15
N VAL A 232 40.17 -42.25 -37.90
CA VAL A 232 39.15 -43.14 -38.47
C VAL A 232 39.14 -43.00 -39.99
N ASP A 233 39.16 -41.79 -40.53
CA ASP A 233 39.19 -41.53 -41.97
C ASP A 233 40.43 -42.14 -42.63
N ASN A 234 41.60 -42.03 -42.00
CA ASN A 234 42.82 -42.67 -42.50
C ASN A 234 42.70 -44.21 -42.55
N VAL A 235 42.13 -44.84 -41.51
CA VAL A 235 41.92 -46.30 -41.49
C VAL A 235 40.92 -46.72 -42.56
N VAL A 236 39.82 -45.99 -42.71
CA VAL A 236 38.82 -46.25 -43.76
C VAL A 236 39.45 -46.13 -45.15
N GLN A 237 40.28 -45.11 -45.36
CA GLN A 237 40.99 -44.91 -46.62
C GLN A 237 41.96 -46.06 -46.91
N SER A 238 42.75 -46.51 -45.93
CA SER A 238 43.61 -47.68 -46.10
C SER A 238 42.84 -48.98 -46.36
N ILE A 239 41.68 -49.20 -45.72
CA ILE A 239 40.83 -50.38 -45.99
C ILE A 239 40.32 -50.35 -47.43
N LYS A 240 39.87 -49.18 -47.90
CA LYS A 240 39.35 -49.01 -49.25
C LYS A 240 40.41 -49.27 -50.32
N GLU A 241 41.63 -48.81 -50.10
CA GLU A 241 42.77 -49.09 -50.98
C GLU A 241 43.03 -50.61 -51.10
N LEU A 242 42.98 -51.34 -49.98
CA LEU A 242 43.12 -52.80 -49.99
C LEU A 242 41.96 -53.52 -50.69
N GLU A 243 40.72 -53.03 -50.53
CA GLU A 243 39.54 -53.57 -51.22
C GLU A 243 39.61 -53.35 -52.74
N ASP A 244 40.12 -52.20 -53.18
CA ASP A 244 40.34 -51.88 -54.59
C ASP A 244 41.46 -52.76 -55.19
N GLU A 245 42.56 -52.97 -54.46
CA GLU A 245 43.65 -53.88 -54.84
C GLU A 245 43.18 -55.35 -54.97
N ASP A 246 42.41 -55.87 -54.01
CA ASP A 246 41.83 -57.23 -54.08
C ASP A 246 40.86 -57.36 -55.27
N SER A 247 40.03 -56.33 -55.48
CA SER A 247 39.09 -56.28 -56.61
C SER A 247 39.79 -56.26 -57.95
N GLN A 248 40.97 -55.63 -58.05
CA GLN A 248 41.78 -55.58 -59.26
C GLN A 248 42.49 -56.92 -59.50
N TRP A 249 43.10 -57.49 -58.47
CA TRP A 249 43.73 -58.81 -58.55
C TRP A 249 42.75 -59.91 -59.01
N ARG A 250 41.51 -59.88 -58.52
CA ARG A 250 40.44 -60.82 -58.93
C ARG A 250 39.96 -60.66 -60.38
N LYS A 251 40.18 -59.50 -61.01
CA LYS A 251 39.82 -59.28 -62.43
C LYS A 251 40.92 -59.74 -63.38
N ASP A 252 42.16 -59.76 -62.90
CA ASP A 252 43.35 -60.13 -63.67
C ASP A 252 43.68 -61.63 -63.60
N THR A 253 42.93 -62.40 -62.80
CA THR A 253 43.04 -63.86 -62.64
C THR A 253 41.84 -64.59 -63.24
#